data_AF-A0A2M8L9L7-F1
#
_entry.id   AF-A0A2M8L9L7-F1
#
_cell.length_a   1.000
_cell.length_b   1.000
_cell.length_c   1.000
_cell.angle_alpha   90.00
_cell.angle_beta   90.00
_cell.angle_gamma   90.00
#
_symmetry.space_group_name_H-M   'P 1'
#
loop_
_entity.id
_entity.type
_entity.pdbx_description
1 polymer ?
#
loop_
_entity_poly.entity_id
_entity_poly.type
_entity_poly.pdbx_seq_one_letter_code
_entity_poly.pdbx_strand_id
1 'polypeptide(L)' 'MQDISNYEKIKVIAVVKYWGIVAIIKDFRIKVIIRQIGDGQKQFWSVIPGWTINQYKEIKLINKSKGNLEED' A
#
# COMPACT_ATOMS: atom_id res chain seq x y z
N MET A 1 35.84 -5.44 -34.53
CA MET A 1 36.03 -5.22 -33.09
C MET A 1 34.63 -5.13 -32.49
N GLN A 2 34.19 -6.15 -31.77
CA GLN A 2 32.83 -6.18 -31.17
C GLN A 2 32.90 -5.46 -29.82
N ASP A 3 32.14 -4.37 -29.67
CA ASP A 3 31.97 -3.68 -28.40
C ASP A 3 31.08 -4.54 -27.48
N ILE A 4 31.73 -5.30 -26.60
CA ILE A 4 31.06 -6.01 -25.51
C ILE A 4 30.83 -4.97 -24.41
N SER A 5 29.69 -4.26 -24.47
CA SER A 5 29.30 -3.35 -23.40
C SER A 5 28.95 -4.15 -22.14
N ASN A 6 29.88 -4.18 -21.19
CA ASN A 6 29.62 -4.66 -19.83
C ASN A 6 28.63 -3.71 -19.18
N TYR A 7 27.38 -4.13 -19.02
CA TYR A 7 26.40 -3.42 -18.21
C TYR A 7 26.67 -3.73 -16.74
N GLU A 8 27.37 -2.85 -16.03
CA GLU A 8 27.42 -2.94 -14.58
C GLU A 8 26.05 -2.57 -14.00
N LYS A 9 25.43 -3.48 -13.24
CA LYS A 9 24.20 -3.19 -12.49
C LYS A 9 24.54 -2.25 -11.33
N ILE A 10 24.34 -0.95 -11.55
CA ILE A 10 24.47 0.06 -10.49
C ILE A 10 23.32 -0.10 -9.51
N LYS A 11 23.64 -0.40 -8.24
CA LYS A 11 22.66 -0.46 -7.14
C LYS A 11 22.42 0.96 -6.61
N VAL A 12 21.34 1.58 -7.06
CA VAL A 12 20.95 2.92 -6.59
C VAL A 12 20.13 2.80 -5.31
N ILE A 13 20.50 3.56 -4.28
CA ILE A 13 19.71 3.71 -3.07
C ILE A 13 18.61 4.74 -3.37
N ALA A 14 17.36 4.33 -3.28
CA ALA A 14 16.21 5.19 -3.50
C ALA A 14 15.27 5.15 -2.30
N VAL A 15 14.69 6.30 -1.95
CA VAL A 15 13.63 6.39 -0.96
C VAL A 15 12.38 5.71 -1.52
N VAL A 16 11.74 4.85 -0.73
CA VAL A 16 10.49 4.21 -1.12
C VAL A 16 9.37 4.70 -0.22
N LYS A 17 8.34 5.30 -0.82
CA LYS A 17 7.13 5.76 -0.14
C LYS A 17 6.00 4.75 -0.37
N TYR A 18 5.22 4.48 0.66
CA TYR A 18 4.09 3.56 0.61
C TYR A 18 2.80 4.24 1.06
N TRP A 19 1.70 3.92 0.39
CA TRP A 19 0.36 4.32 0.76
C TRP A 19 -0.50 3.07 0.94
N GLY A 20 -1.29 3.04 2.01
CA GLY A 20 -2.31 2.02 2.23
C GLY A 20 -3.69 2.63 2.01
N ILE A 21 -4.38 2.18 0.97
CA ILE A 21 -5.79 2.49 0.75
C ILE A 21 -6.59 1.36 1.38
N VAL A 22 -7.59 1.69 2.20
CA VAL A 22 -8.48 0.70 2.81
C VAL A 22 -9.88 0.93 2.28
N ALA A 23 -10.44 -0.09 1.63
CA ALA A 23 -11.84 -0.15 1.27
C ALA A 23 -12.56 -1.06 2.25
N ILE A 24 -13.71 -0.61 2.75
CA ILE A 24 -14.61 -1.38 3.60
C ILE A 24 -15.89 -1.57 2.80
N ILE A 25 -16.21 -2.81 2.45
CA ILE A 25 -17.40 -3.15 1.67
C ILE A 25 -18.21 -4.12 2.52
N LYS A 26 -19.33 -3.64 3.08
CA LYS A 26 -20.06 -4.35 4.14
C LYS A 26 -19.09 -4.72 5.27
N ASP A 27 -18.93 -6.01 5.56
CA ASP A 27 -17.99 -6.54 6.56
C ASP A 27 -16.63 -6.95 5.99
N PHE A 28 -16.40 -6.78 4.69
CA PHE A 28 -15.16 -7.17 4.04
C PHE A 28 -14.20 -5.98 3.89
N ARG A 29 -13.03 -6.09 4.52
CA ARG A 29 -11.97 -5.07 4.43
C ARG A 29 -10.90 -5.49 3.43
N ILE A 30 -10.59 -4.59 2.51
CA ILE A 30 -9.53 -4.76 1.50
C ILE A 30 -8.51 -3.65 1.68
N LYS A 31 -7.25 -4.00 1.88
CA LYS A 31 -6.15 -3.04 1.90
C LYS A 31 -5.33 -3.12 0.61
N VAL A 32 -5.25 -2.03 -0.13
CA VAL A 32 -4.43 -1.88 -1.33
C VAL A 32 -3.17 -1.10 -0.97
N ILE A 33 -2.01 -1.63 -1.34
CA ILE A 33 -0.72 -0.98 -1.15
C ILE A 33 -0.25 -0.40 -2.48
N ILE A 34 0.10 0.88 -2.46
CA ILE A 34 0.74 1.58 -3.56
C ILE A 34 2.15 1.95 -3.12
N ARG A 35 3.11 1.82 -4.03
CA ARG A 35 4.51 2.22 -3.79
C ARG A 35 4.96 3.27 -4.80
N GLN A 36 5.88 4.12 -4.38
CA GLN A 36 6.60 5.06 -5.25
C GLN A 36 8.08 4.99 -4.89
N ILE A 37 8.93 4.77 -5.90
CA ILE A 37 10.39 4.69 -5.75
C ILE A 37 10.98 6.01 -6.25
N GLY A 38 11.69 6.73 -5.37
CA GLY A 38 12.20 8.07 -5.64
C GLY A 38 11.06 9.03 -6.04
N ASP A 39 11.29 9.78 -7.11
CA ASP A 39 10.29 10.68 -7.73
C ASP A 39 9.55 10.02 -8.91
N GLY A 40 9.65 8.70 -9.04
CA GLY A 40 8.94 7.93 -10.07
C GLY A 40 7.42 7.94 -9.90
N GLN A 41 6.71 7.22 -10.77
CA GLN A 41 5.26 7.11 -10.68
C GLN A 41 4.82 6.20 -9.53
N LYS A 42 3.60 6.43 -9.04
CA LYS A 42 2.93 5.54 -8.09
C LYS A 42 2.55 4.25 -8.82
N GLN A 43 2.94 3.12 -8.25
CA GLN A 43 2.70 1.79 -8.80
C GLN A 43 1.91 0.95 -7.81
N PHE A 44 0.95 0.19 -8.32
CA PHE A 44 0.33 -0.87 -7.55
C PHE A 44 1.41 -1.84 -7.04
N TRP A 45 1.35 -2.17 -5.76
CA TRP A 45 2.29 -3.10 -5.13
C TRP A 45 1.61 -4.41 -4.76
N SER A 46 0.55 -4.34 -3.95
CA SER A 46 -0.15 -5.52 -3.49
C SER A 46 -1.56 -5.21 -3.02
N VAL A 47 -2.37 -6.26 -2.93
CA VAL A 47 -3.71 -6.24 -2.30
C VAL A 47 -3.75 -7.26 -1.17
N ILE A 48 -4.34 -6.88 -0.05
CA ILE A 48 -4.55 -7.73 1.12
C ILE A 48 -6.06 -7.81 1.34
N PRO A 49 -6.72 -8.84 0.79
CA PRO A 49 -8.14 -9.09 1.01
C PRO A 49 -8.39 -9.68 2.40
N GLY A 50 -9.58 -9.44 2.97
CA GLY A 50 -10.00 -10.06 4.23
C GLY A 50 -9.15 -9.64 5.42
N TRP A 51 -8.71 -8.38 5.46
CA TRP A 51 -7.88 -7.87 6.55
C TRP A 51 -8.68 -7.79 7.86
N THR A 52 -8.69 -8.89 8.61
CA THR A 52 -9.24 -8.96 9.96
C THR A 52 -8.26 -8.35 10.95
N ILE A 53 -8.60 -7.15 11.35
CA ILE A 53 -8.29 -6.52 12.63
C ILE A 53 -8.73 -7.39 13.82
N ASN A 54 -7.78 -8.03 14.50
CA ASN A 54 -8.04 -8.66 15.80
C ASN A 54 -8.61 -7.61 16.78
N GLN A 55 -9.82 -7.89 17.28
CA GLN A 55 -10.66 -7.00 18.10
C GLN A 55 -9.93 -6.39 19.33
N TYR A 56 -8.89 -7.07 19.85
CA TYR A 56 -8.13 -6.63 21.02
C TYR A 56 -7.31 -5.35 20.82
N LYS A 57 -7.00 -4.94 19.58
CA LYS A 57 -6.27 -3.69 19.31
C LYS A 57 -7.18 -2.53 18.88
N GLU A 58 -8.48 -2.76 18.72
CA GLU A 58 -9.39 -1.80 18.08
C GLU A 58 -10.27 -0.97 19.01
N ILE A 59 -10.45 -1.30 20.30
CA ILE A 59 -11.28 -0.46 21.21
C ILE A 59 -10.83 1.01 21.22
N LYS A 60 -9.55 1.29 20.92
CA LYS A 60 -9.01 2.66 20.81
C LYS A 60 -9.18 3.32 19.43
N LEU A 61 -9.46 2.56 18.37
CA LEU A 61 -9.56 3.07 17.00
C LEU A 61 -11.02 3.20 16.51
N ILE A 62 -11.94 2.38 17.02
CA ILE A 62 -13.36 2.37 16.62
C ILE A 62 -14.04 3.73 16.85
N ASN A 63 -13.56 4.53 17.82
CA ASN A 63 -14.13 5.86 18.11
C ASN A 63 -13.68 7.00 17.18
N LYS A 64 -13.04 6.72 16.03
CA LYS A 64 -12.56 7.78 15.11
C LYS A 64 -13.19 7.81 13.71
N SER A 65 -14.14 6.92 13.38
CA SER A 65 -14.97 7.07 12.18
C SER A 65 -16.26 7.83 12.53
N LYS A 66 -16.27 9.15 12.31
CA LYS A 66 -17.45 10.02 12.41
C LYS A 66 -18.24 10.04 11.08
N GLY A 67 -18.68 8.89 10.59
CA GLY A 67 -19.44 8.83 9.34
C GLY A 67 -20.17 7.50 9.18
N ASN A 68 -21.41 7.56 8.70
CA ASN A 68 -22.21 6.41 8.35
C ASN A 68 -21.72 5.88 6.99
N LEU A 69 -21.00 4.76 6.97
CA LEU A 69 -20.46 4.18 5.73
C LEU A 69 -21.55 3.61 4.79
N GLU A 70 -22.80 3.53 5.24
CA GLU A 70 -23.91 3.06 4.39
C GLU A 70 -24.54 4.19 3.54
N GLU A 71 -24.25 5.46 3.86
CA GLU A 71 -24.88 6.62 3.24
C GLU A 71 -23.96 7.44 2.30
N ASP A 72 -22.65 7.17 2.26
CA ASP A 72 -21.65 7.88 1.43
C ASP A 72 -20.98 7.01 0.35
#